data_AF-R7IYK4-F1
#
_entry.id   AF-R7IYK4-F1
#
_cell.length_a   1.000
_cell.length_b   1.000
_cell.length_c   1.000
_cell.angle_alpha   90.00
_cell.angle_beta   90.00
_cell.angle_gamma   90.00
#
_symmetry.space_group_name_H-M   'P 1'
#
loop_
_entity.id
_entity.type
_entity.pdbx_description
1 polymer ?
#
loop_
_entity_poly.entity_id
_entity_poly.type
_entity_poly.pdbx_seq_one_letter_code
_entity_poly.pdbx_strand_id
1 'polypeptide(L)'
;MKKFLLSLAAVVLVGASALAKEYTITMSEVTTFNADKTSFTAEGFTFQAAKNNGSSAPTYNANGGDYRIYAKGSLTITAPAGVNMTNVSVTISKAGKKRQTNITASDGAVTEAAGSFAWAGSVNELKLTVGDRCTLGTDPETKAGQFCFTDITITTDEGAGSEKTDAGLVFASETINATLGEAVPANALTKGTDAAVVYTSSNVEVATVDAATGEVTLVAAGTTTIKAATEATETYEAGEATYTLTVMDKAEIVYENDGKTEASGFTFEVVEGENPWQFSSFGMTGNAFKITGKTADAYAVSPVFDLTNRIKPISITQTFAYNFITVAQVPEYFTIAVREEGATEWTVLTAAPAPEAMNKWTYVDDYAIDLGAYEGKKIQIGYHYVADGTVCGGWQIKNFLVKGKKSSAVSDITVEDSDAPVVYYNMQGVRVANPANGLYIRVQGKKATKVLVR
;
A
#
# COMPACT_ATOMS: atom_id res chain seq x y z
N MET A 1 -40.50 18.28 -11.91
CA MET A 1 -39.32 17.40 -12.04
C MET A 1 -38.22 18.15 -12.77
N LYS A 2 -37.04 18.22 -12.13
CA LYS A 2 -35.67 18.47 -12.65
C LYS A 2 -35.37 19.65 -13.61
N LYS A 3 -34.55 20.56 -13.04
CA LYS A 3 -33.38 21.31 -13.57
C LYS A 3 -33.64 22.46 -14.55
N PHE A 4 -33.16 23.68 -14.25
CA PHE A 4 -31.81 24.17 -14.64
C PHE A 4 -31.53 25.67 -14.27
N LEU A 5 -30.22 25.97 -14.04
CA LEU A 5 -29.41 27.22 -14.05
C LEU A 5 -29.71 28.37 -13.05
N LEU A 6 -28.77 28.77 -12.17
CA LEU A 6 -27.50 29.53 -12.30
C LEU A 6 -27.71 31.05 -12.54
N SER A 7 -27.27 31.90 -11.61
CA SER A 7 -26.89 33.29 -11.91
C SER A 7 -25.57 33.64 -11.23
N LEU A 8 -24.49 33.20 -11.87
CA LEU A 8 -23.14 33.71 -11.70
C LEU A 8 -23.04 34.96 -12.58
N ALA A 9 -22.92 36.14 -11.98
CA ALA A 9 -22.63 37.36 -12.73
C ALA A 9 -21.11 37.53 -12.81
N ALA A 10 -20.55 37.15 -13.96
CA ALA A 10 -19.16 37.43 -14.32
C ALA A 10 -19.01 38.90 -14.75
N VAL A 11 -18.14 39.64 -14.08
CA VAL A 11 -17.56 40.88 -14.60
C VAL A 11 -16.11 40.58 -14.96
N VAL A 12 -15.81 40.62 -16.26
CA VAL A 12 -14.46 40.49 -16.81
C VAL A 12 -13.88 41.90 -16.95
N LEU A 13 -12.79 42.20 -16.24
CA LEU A 13 -11.81 43.21 -16.62
C LEU A 13 -10.41 42.56 -16.61
N VAL A 14 -9.71 42.66 -17.73
CA VAL A 14 -8.37 42.11 -17.94
C VAL A 14 -7.34 43.11 -17.44
N GLY A 15 -6.51 42.65 -16.51
CA GLY A 15 -5.26 43.24 -16.04
C GLY A 15 -4.65 42.24 -15.07
N ALA A 16 -3.35 41.95 -15.16
CA ALA A 16 -2.70 40.95 -14.32
C ALA A 16 -2.86 41.32 -12.83
N SER A 17 -3.84 40.72 -12.16
CA SER A 17 -4.09 40.86 -10.74
C SER A 17 -4.06 39.46 -10.13
N ALA A 18 -3.50 39.35 -8.92
CA ALA A 18 -3.47 38.13 -8.13
C ALA A 18 -4.81 37.37 -8.20
N LEU A 19 -4.74 36.05 -8.30
CA LEU A 19 -5.94 35.20 -8.38
C LEU A 19 -6.72 35.36 -7.08
N ALA A 20 -7.86 36.04 -7.15
CA ALA A 20 -8.76 36.21 -6.03
C ALA A 20 -9.12 34.84 -5.43
N LYS A 21 -8.93 34.66 -4.12
CA LYS A 21 -9.23 33.42 -3.41
C LYS A 21 -10.52 33.57 -2.62
N GLU A 22 -11.37 32.54 -2.64
CA GLU A 22 -12.69 32.54 -2.01
C GLU A 22 -12.70 31.58 -0.82
N TYR A 23 -13.21 32.05 0.31
CA TYR A 23 -13.42 31.30 1.54
C TYR A 23 -14.89 31.29 1.86
N THR A 24 -15.45 30.11 2.15
CA THR A 24 -16.83 29.99 2.64
C THR A 24 -16.80 29.45 4.06
N ILE A 25 -17.25 30.27 5.02
CA ILE A 25 -17.41 29.87 6.41
C ILE A 25 -18.87 29.54 6.65
N THR A 26 -19.15 28.27 6.90
CA THR A 26 -20.47 27.79 7.29
C THR A 26 -20.59 27.80 8.82
N MET A 27 -21.53 28.60 9.34
CA MET A 27 -21.64 28.86 10.79
C MET A 27 -21.97 27.60 11.61
N SER A 28 -22.56 26.55 11.03
CA SER A 28 -22.75 25.27 11.71
C SER A 28 -21.47 24.47 11.93
N GLU A 29 -20.38 24.79 11.22
CA GLU A 29 -19.08 24.12 11.32
C GLU A 29 -18.11 24.87 12.25
N VAL A 30 -18.43 26.10 12.62
CA VAL A 30 -17.65 26.88 13.60
C VAL A 30 -17.86 26.30 15.00
N THR A 31 -16.86 25.59 15.50
CA THR A 31 -16.90 24.89 16.80
C THR A 31 -16.33 25.71 17.96
N THR A 32 -15.51 26.72 17.69
CA THR A 32 -14.76 27.45 18.71
C THR A 32 -15.13 28.93 18.69
N PHE A 33 -15.89 29.35 19.70
CA PHE A 33 -16.21 30.75 19.99
C PHE A 33 -15.57 31.16 21.31
N ASN A 34 -15.42 32.47 21.54
CA ASN A 34 -15.22 32.97 22.90
C ASN A 34 -16.44 32.63 23.80
N ALA A 35 -16.28 32.75 25.12
CA ALA A 35 -17.30 32.37 26.09
C ALA A 35 -18.67 33.02 25.84
N ASP A 36 -18.66 34.30 25.43
CA ASP A 36 -19.87 35.08 25.16
C ASP A 36 -20.46 34.88 23.75
N LYS A 37 -19.79 34.08 22.91
CA LYS A 37 -20.15 33.86 21.49
C LYS A 37 -20.27 35.15 20.69
N THR A 38 -19.43 36.12 21.01
CA THR A 38 -19.30 37.39 20.30
C THR A 38 -18.07 37.41 19.39
N SER A 39 -17.16 36.45 19.52
CA SER A 39 -15.94 36.38 18.72
C SER A 39 -15.59 34.95 18.34
N PHE A 40 -15.02 34.76 17.14
CA PHE A 40 -14.45 33.49 16.67
C PHE A 40 -13.42 33.74 15.57
N THR A 41 -12.62 32.71 15.27
CA THR A 41 -11.66 32.71 14.17
C THR A 41 -11.99 31.53 13.24
N ALA A 42 -11.96 31.75 11.94
CA ALA A 42 -12.19 30.71 10.93
C ALA A 42 -11.44 31.08 9.65
N GLU A 43 -10.80 30.10 8.99
CA GLU A 43 -10.05 30.32 7.74
C GLU A 43 -9.00 31.46 7.84
N GLY A 44 -8.42 31.69 9.01
CA GLY A 44 -7.48 32.79 9.27
C GLY A 44 -8.12 34.16 9.55
N PHE A 45 -9.43 34.32 9.34
CA PHE A 45 -10.17 35.55 9.63
C PHE A 45 -10.64 35.60 11.07
N THR A 46 -10.61 36.78 11.68
CA THR A 46 -11.23 37.04 12.98
C THR A 46 -12.56 37.74 12.80
N PHE A 47 -13.60 37.23 13.47
CA PHE A 47 -14.95 37.79 13.48
C PHE A 47 -15.29 38.28 14.87
N GLN A 48 -15.57 39.57 15.02
CA GLN A 48 -15.93 40.19 16.29
C GLN A 48 -17.26 40.91 16.17
N ALA A 49 -18.31 40.35 16.77
CA ALA A 49 -19.59 41.01 16.91
C ALA A 49 -19.64 41.85 18.19
N ALA A 50 -20.36 42.97 18.14
CA ALA A 50 -20.58 43.86 19.27
C ALA A 50 -22.04 44.30 19.34
N LYS A 51 -22.57 44.42 20.56
CA LYS A 51 -23.91 44.96 20.80
C LYS A 51 -24.01 46.45 20.48
N ASN A 52 -22.92 47.19 20.70
CA ASN A 52 -22.89 48.66 20.68
C ASN A 52 -24.08 49.25 21.47
N ASN A 53 -24.78 50.22 20.86
CA ASN A 53 -25.97 50.88 21.41
C ASN A 53 -27.27 50.06 21.23
N GLY A 54 -27.16 48.80 20.83
CA GLY A 54 -28.29 47.88 20.67
C GLY A 54 -28.79 47.30 22.00
N SER A 55 -30.04 46.83 22.00
CA SER A 55 -30.67 46.23 23.19
C SER A 55 -30.33 44.75 23.37
N SER A 56 -30.00 44.04 22.29
CA SER A 56 -29.75 42.59 22.28
C SER A 56 -28.30 42.29 21.91
N ALA A 57 -27.62 41.46 22.71
CA ALA A 57 -26.28 41.00 22.41
C ALA A 57 -26.26 40.07 21.19
N PRO A 58 -25.19 40.05 20.38
CA PRO A 58 -25.01 39.06 19.32
C PRO A 58 -25.12 37.63 19.87
N THR A 59 -25.54 36.68 19.03
CA THR A 59 -25.71 35.29 19.47
C THR A 59 -25.47 34.32 18.31
N TYR A 60 -24.82 33.20 18.61
CA TYR A 60 -24.81 32.02 17.76
C TYR A 60 -25.92 31.04 18.18
N ASN A 61 -26.85 30.75 17.26
CA ASN A 61 -27.92 29.80 17.47
C ASN A 61 -27.58 28.45 16.84
N ALA A 62 -27.05 27.54 17.65
CA ALA A 62 -26.61 26.20 17.22
C ALA A 62 -27.71 25.40 16.50
N ASN A 63 -28.96 25.46 16.97
CA ASN A 63 -30.07 24.70 16.37
C ASN A 63 -30.43 25.17 14.95
N GLY A 64 -30.18 26.44 14.63
CA GLY A 64 -30.44 27.01 13.32
C GLY A 64 -29.18 27.19 12.47
N GLY A 65 -28.00 26.89 13.03
CA GLY A 65 -26.71 27.14 12.41
C GLY A 65 -26.50 28.60 12.01
N ASP A 66 -27.13 29.57 12.68
CA ASP A 66 -27.09 30.97 12.28
C ASP A 66 -26.42 31.88 13.32
N TYR A 67 -25.58 32.79 12.83
CA TYR A 67 -25.00 33.86 13.63
C TYR A 67 -25.86 35.11 13.52
N ARG A 68 -26.19 35.73 14.66
CA ARG A 68 -27.21 36.77 14.76
C ARG A 68 -26.64 38.05 15.33
N ILE A 69 -26.71 39.11 14.55
CA ILE A 69 -26.41 40.47 14.98
C ILE A 69 -27.71 41.27 14.92
N TYR A 70 -28.03 41.98 15.99
CA TYR A 70 -29.29 42.70 16.15
C TYR A 70 -29.11 44.20 15.87
N ALA A 71 -30.22 44.92 15.71
CA ALA A 71 -30.26 46.37 15.46
C ALA A 71 -29.24 47.14 16.31
N LYS A 72 -28.51 48.04 15.64
CA LYS A 72 -27.39 48.85 16.17
C LYS A 72 -26.13 48.08 16.54
N GLY A 73 -26.17 46.74 16.53
CA GLY A 73 -24.99 45.91 16.67
C GLY A 73 -24.08 45.98 15.44
N SER A 74 -22.88 45.45 15.56
CA SER A 74 -21.94 45.35 14.44
C SER A 74 -21.25 43.99 14.39
N LEU A 75 -20.75 43.64 13.21
CA LEU A 75 -19.80 42.57 12.97
C LEU A 75 -18.54 43.18 12.35
N THR A 76 -17.40 43.06 13.01
CA THR A 76 -16.08 43.36 12.43
C THR A 76 -15.47 42.06 11.94
N ILE A 77 -14.98 42.06 10.71
CA ILE A 77 -14.24 40.97 10.09
C ILE A 77 -12.83 41.49 9.84
N THR A 78 -11.81 40.80 10.35
CA THR A 78 -10.40 41.16 10.19
C THR A 78 -9.69 40.03 9.47
N ALA A 79 -9.12 40.34 8.30
CA ALA A 79 -8.32 39.43 7.50
C ALA A 79 -6.89 39.30 8.07
N PRO A 80 -6.16 38.24 7.71
CA PRO A 80 -4.74 38.10 8.06
C PRO A 80 -3.92 39.32 7.62
N ALA A 81 -2.82 39.58 8.32
CA ALA A 81 -1.92 40.69 7.99
C ALA A 81 -1.44 40.60 6.53
N GLY A 82 -1.55 41.70 5.78
CA GLY A 82 -1.16 41.76 4.37
C GLY A 82 -2.23 41.35 3.36
N VAL A 83 -3.40 40.88 3.82
CA VAL A 83 -4.52 40.46 2.96
C VAL A 83 -5.66 41.49 3.03
N ASN A 84 -6.23 41.87 1.89
CA ASN A 84 -7.46 42.64 1.83
C ASN A 84 -8.64 41.78 1.36
N MET A 85 -9.79 41.94 2.01
CA MET A 85 -11.05 41.44 1.51
C MET A 85 -11.52 42.33 0.36
N THR A 86 -11.91 41.70 -0.74
CA THR A 86 -12.41 42.36 -1.95
C THR A 86 -13.91 42.16 -2.15
N ASN A 87 -14.46 41.06 -1.62
CA ASN A 87 -15.89 40.80 -1.60
C ASN A 87 -16.30 40.07 -0.32
N VAL A 88 -17.50 40.36 0.21
CA VAL A 88 -18.13 39.63 1.30
C VAL A 88 -19.60 39.46 0.98
N SER A 89 -20.08 38.21 0.93
CA SER A 89 -21.51 37.92 0.78
C SER A 89 -21.97 36.92 1.82
N VAL A 90 -23.28 36.89 2.09
CA VAL A 90 -23.83 35.96 3.09
C VAL A 90 -25.09 35.25 2.59
N THR A 91 -25.28 34.02 3.08
CA THR A 91 -26.57 33.35 3.02
C THR A 91 -27.44 33.82 4.19
N ILE A 92 -28.39 34.73 3.92
CA ILE A 92 -29.32 35.21 4.96
C ILE A 92 -30.17 34.05 5.47
N SER A 93 -30.11 33.82 6.79
CA SER A 93 -30.81 32.75 7.49
C SER A 93 -32.34 32.92 7.40
N LYS A 94 -33.08 31.83 7.67
CA LYS A 94 -34.55 31.86 7.75
C LYS A 94 -35.06 32.88 8.78
N ALA A 95 -34.36 33.06 9.90
CA ALA A 95 -34.69 34.06 10.90
C ALA A 95 -34.36 35.48 10.40
N GLY A 96 -33.19 35.66 9.78
CA GLY A 96 -32.75 36.93 9.20
C GLY A 96 -33.73 37.49 8.17
N LYS A 97 -34.27 36.65 7.28
CA LYS A 97 -35.26 37.07 6.26
C LYS A 97 -36.51 37.73 6.84
N LYS A 98 -36.87 37.46 8.11
CA LYS A 98 -38.03 38.10 8.74
C LYS A 98 -37.76 39.54 9.14
N ARG A 99 -36.54 39.85 9.58
CA ARG A 99 -36.19 41.16 10.17
C ARG A 99 -34.98 41.82 9.53
N GLN A 100 -34.65 41.44 8.30
CA GLN A 100 -33.52 42.00 7.58
C GLN A 100 -33.64 43.52 7.51
N THR A 101 -32.50 44.17 7.59
CA THR A 101 -32.36 45.62 7.54
C THR A 101 -31.19 46.00 6.66
N ASN A 102 -31.07 47.29 6.36
CA ASN A 102 -29.92 47.84 5.68
C ASN A 102 -28.67 47.76 6.56
N ILE A 103 -27.53 47.46 5.94
CA ILE A 103 -26.23 47.34 6.60
C ILE A 103 -25.31 48.47 6.15
N THR A 104 -24.71 49.16 7.12
CA THR A 104 -23.68 50.18 6.86
C THR A 104 -22.29 49.58 7.03
N ALA A 105 -21.49 49.57 5.98
CA ALA A 105 -20.08 49.17 6.04
C ALA A 105 -19.19 50.34 6.44
N SER A 106 -18.05 50.06 7.08
CA SER A 106 -17.02 51.06 7.41
C SER A 106 -16.32 51.65 6.19
N ASP A 107 -16.22 50.86 5.12
CA ASP A 107 -15.65 51.22 3.82
C ASP A 107 -16.31 50.34 2.74
N GLY A 108 -16.11 50.66 1.46
CA GLY A 108 -16.66 49.93 0.33
C GLY A 108 -18.17 50.13 0.12
N ALA A 109 -18.72 49.39 -0.83
CA ALA A 109 -20.12 49.49 -1.24
C ALA A 109 -20.90 48.25 -0.81
N VAL A 110 -22.03 48.45 -0.14
CA VAL A 110 -23.01 47.40 0.18
C VAL A 110 -24.05 47.34 -0.94
N THR A 111 -24.33 46.13 -1.43
CA THR A 111 -25.45 45.81 -2.32
C THR A 111 -26.34 44.80 -1.61
N GLU A 112 -27.55 45.22 -1.26
CA GLU A 112 -28.46 44.41 -0.45
C GLU A 112 -29.89 44.48 -0.97
N ALA A 113 -30.63 43.39 -0.78
CA ALA A 113 -32.04 43.26 -1.09
C ALA A 113 -32.69 42.26 -0.14
N ALA A 114 -34.01 42.12 -0.19
CA ALA A 114 -34.72 41.13 0.61
C ALA A 114 -34.15 39.72 0.37
N GLY A 115 -33.53 39.13 1.39
CA GLY A 115 -32.92 37.81 1.38
C GLY A 115 -31.47 37.75 0.91
N SER A 116 -30.83 38.87 0.56
CA SER A 116 -29.42 38.91 0.13
C SER A 116 -28.63 40.06 0.74
N PHE A 117 -27.33 39.85 0.86
CA PHE A 117 -26.36 40.89 1.19
C PHE A 117 -25.05 40.56 0.48
N ALA A 118 -24.45 41.57 -0.12
CA ALA A 118 -23.11 41.55 -0.66
C ALA A 118 -22.42 42.87 -0.36
N TRP A 119 -21.10 42.83 -0.25
CA TRP A 119 -20.23 43.97 -0.07
C TRP A 119 -19.05 43.82 -1.02
N ALA A 120 -18.59 44.94 -1.58
CA ALA A 120 -17.39 45.01 -2.41
C ALA A 120 -16.52 46.19 -1.97
N GLY A 121 -15.21 45.99 -1.92
CA GLY A 121 -14.24 47.00 -1.51
C GLY A 121 -12.80 46.48 -1.58
N SER A 122 -11.91 47.03 -0.76
CA SER A 122 -10.57 46.50 -0.55
C SER A 122 -10.08 46.95 0.84
N VAL A 123 -10.33 46.13 1.86
CA VAL A 123 -9.92 46.43 3.24
C VAL A 123 -9.45 45.17 3.97
N ASN A 124 -8.45 45.31 4.83
CA ASN A 124 -8.06 44.27 5.77
C ASN A 124 -9.10 44.09 6.90
N GLU A 125 -9.71 45.19 7.36
CA GLU A 125 -10.76 45.18 8.39
C GLU A 125 -12.06 45.78 7.86
N LEU A 126 -13.13 45.00 7.89
CA LEU A 126 -14.48 45.40 7.47
C LEU A 126 -15.43 45.36 8.66
N LYS A 127 -16.00 46.52 9.03
CA LYS A 127 -17.05 46.61 10.04
C LYS A 127 -18.42 46.83 9.39
N LEU A 128 -19.33 45.90 9.65
CA LEU A 128 -20.73 45.93 9.21
C LEU A 128 -21.62 46.32 10.39
N THR A 129 -22.39 47.41 10.25
CA THR A 129 -23.30 47.92 11.29
C THR A 129 -24.75 47.67 10.88
N VAL A 130 -25.52 47.06 11.79
CA VAL A 130 -26.90 46.64 11.54
C VAL A 130 -27.86 47.80 11.76
N GLY A 131 -28.69 48.08 10.75
CA GLY A 131 -29.72 49.13 10.81
C GLY A 131 -30.75 48.95 11.93
N ASP A 132 -31.39 50.07 12.28
CA ASP A 132 -32.29 50.14 13.44
C ASP A 132 -33.60 49.35 13.25
N ARG A 133 -34.13 49.31 12.03
CA ARG A 133 -35.50 48.87 11.73
C ARG A 133 -35.55 47.85 10.60
N CYS A 134 -36.53 46.97 10.63
CA CYS A 134 -36.77 45.95 9.61
C CYS A 134 -37.20 46.61 8.27
N THR A 135 -36.23 47.01 7.45
CA THR A 135 -36.47 47.69 6.17
C THR A 135 -36.52 46.74 4.97
N LEU A 136 -35.97 45.53 5.10
CA LEU A 136 -35.87 44.55 4.02
C LEU A 136 -36.54 43.21 4.34
N GLY A 137 -36.90 42.98 5.61
CA GLY A 137 -37.55 41.76 6.07
C GLY A 137 -39.07 41.75 5.87
N THR A 138 -39.68 40.59 6.11
CA THR A 138 -41.14 40.40 5.98
C THR A 138 -41.95 40.89 7.19
N ASP A 139 -41.31 41.11 8.34
CA ASP A 139 -41.98 41.69 9.52
C ASP A 139 -42.24 43.20 9.31
N PRO A 140 -43.17 43.81 10.06
CA PRO A 140 -43.42 45.25 9.97
C PRO A 140 -42.19 46.10 10.29
N GLU A 141 -42.02 47.24 9.61
CA GLU A 141 -40.92 48.20 9.79
C GLU A 141 -40.77 48.72 11.24
N THR A 142 -41.80 48.59 12.06
CA THR A 142 -41.74 48.94 13.49
C THR A 142 -40.81 48.01 14.28
N LYS A 143 -40.54 46.81 13.78
CA LYS A 143 -39.63 45.83 14.43
C LYS A 143 -38.17 46.22 14.24
N ALA A 144 -37.35 45.85 15.22
CA ALA A 144 -35.91 46.05 15.19
C ALA A 144 -35.26 45.23 14.06
N GLY A 145 -34.31 45.84 13.35
CA GLY A 145 -33.53 45.20 12.30
C GLY A 145 -32.63 44.06 12.81
N GLN A 146 -32.27 43.15 11.92
CA GLN A 146 -31.40 42.01 12.18
C GLN A 146 -30.51 41.70 10.97
N PHE A 147 -29.30 41.24 11.24
CA PHE A 147 -28.39 40.62 10.28
C PHE A 147 -28.08 39.22 10.78
N CYS A 148 -28.75 38.22 10.20
CA CYS A 148 -28.60 36.83 10.62
C CYS A 148 -28.32 35.93 9.43
N PHE A 149 -27.21 35.20 9.45
CA PHE A 149 -26.74 34.40 8.30
C PHE A 149 -26.26 33.01 8.73
N THR A 150 -26.32 32.07 7.80
CA THR A 150 -25.81 30.69 7.97
C THR A 150 -24.41 30.52 7.37
N ASP A 151 -24.10 31.27 6.33
CA ASP A 151 -22.84 31.19 5.61
C ASP A 151 -22.35 32.59 5.31
N ILE A 152 -21.04 32.79 5.36
CA ILE A 152 -20.36 33.98 4.88
C ILE A 152 -19.27 33.57 3.90
N THR A 153 -19.31 34.14 2.71
CA THR A 153 -18.30 33.95 1.67
C THR A 153 -17.46 35.21 1.57
N ILE A 154 -16.15 35.06 1.69
CA ILE A 154 -15.16 36.15 1.64
C ILE A 154 -14.24 35.89 0.46
N THR A 155 -14.08 36.89 -0.40
CA THR A 155 -13.07 36.89 -1.47
C THR A 155 -11.96 37.87 -1.07
N THR A 156 -10.71 37.50 -1.31
CA THR A 156 -9.53 38.32 -1.00
C THR A 156 -8.70 38.65 -2.23
N ASP A 157 -7.82 39.66 -2.13
CA ASP A 157 -6.81 39.97 -3.15
C ASP A 157 -5.70 38.90 -3.23
N GLU A 158 -5.34 38.28 -2.09
CA GLU A 158 -4.39 37.15 -1.96
C GLU A 158 -4.84 36.13 -0.88
N GLY A 159 -4.22 34.94 -0.79
CA GLY A 159 -4.63 33.89 0.16
C GLY A 159 -4.46 34.25 1.65
N ALA A 160 -5.39 33.80 2.51
CA ALA A 160 -5.50 34.10 3.95
C ALA A 160 -4.58 33.25 4.85
N GLY A 161 -3.44 32.81 4.33
CA GLY A 161 -2.42 32.04 5.05
C GLY A 161 -1.27 31.70 4.11
N SER A 162 -0.08 31.47 4.68
CA SER A 162 1.02 30.87 3.91
C SER A 162 0.52 29.52 3.37
N GLU A 163 0.39 29.36 2.05
CA GLU A 163 0.16 28.04 1.48
C GLU A 163 1.35 27.17 1.89
N LYS A 164 1.09 26.14 2.69
CA LYS A 164 2.14 25.22 3.07
C LYS A 164 2.58 24.46 1.83
N THR A 165 3.88 24.28 1.71
CA THR A 165 4.47 23.54 0.60
C THR A 165 4.40 22.05 0.86
N ASP A 166 4.38 21.26 -0.21
CA ASP A 166 4.44 19.81 -0.10
C ASP A 166 5.74 19.37 0.58
N ALA A 167 5.66 18.38 1.48
CA ALA A 167 6.82 17.87 2.21
C ALA A 167 7.84 17.14 1.31
N GLY A 168 7.46 16.75 0.10
CA GLY A 168 8.35 16.25 -0.95
C GLY A 168 9.04 14.94 -0.62
N LEU A 169 8.40 14.05 0.15
CA LEU A 169 8.97 12.74 0.48
C LEU A 169 9.00 11.85 -0.76
N VAL A 170 10.18 11.39 -1.16
CA VAL A 170 10.37 10.48 -2.30
C VAL A 170 11.51 9.52 -2.03
N PHE A 171 11.29 8.22 -2.23
CA PHE A 171 12.35 7.21 -2.24
C PHE A 171 13.01 7.13 -3.62
N ALA A 172 14.31 6.83 -3.65
CA ALA A 172 15.07 6.67 -4.89
C ALA A 172 14.56 5.54 -5.80
N SER A 173 13.87 4.53 -5.22
CA SER A 173 13.25 3.43 -5.96
C SER A 173 11.96 2.97 -5.31
N GLU A 174 10.96 2.62 -6.13
CA GLU A 174 9.67 2.10 -5.69
C GLU A 174 9.73 0.62 -5.26
N THR A 175 10.75 -0.10 -5.71
CA THR A 175 10.97 -1.52 -5.39
C THR A 175 12.44 -1.78 -5.08
N ILE A 176 12.68 -2.55 -4.01
CA ILE A 176 13.99 -3.07 -3.61
C ILE A 176 13.89 -4.59 -3.50
N ASN A 177 14.85 -5.30 -4.12
CA ASN A 177 15.02 -6.73 -3.93
C ASN A 177 16.25 -6.96 -3.06
N ALA A 178 16.11 -7.71 -1.97
CA ALA A 178 17.19 -8.03 -1.06
C ALA A 178 17.30 -9.54 -0.86
N THR A 179 18.49 -10.02 -0.51
CA THR A 179 18.74 -11.42 -0.16
C THR A 179 18.97 -11.54 1.34
N LEU A 180 18.30 -12.49 1.99
CA LEU A 180 18.52 -12.79 3.40
C LEU A 180 19.98 -13.16 3.66
N GLY A 181 20.61 -12.52 4.65
CA GLY A 181 22.03 -12.72 5.00
C GLY A 181 23.01 -11.86 4.18
N GLU A 182 22.54 -11.09 3.19
CA GLU A 182 23.31 -10.09 2.47
C GLU A 182 22.98 -8.68 2.97
N ALA A 183 23.82 -7.70 2.62
CA ALA A 183 23.55 -6.30 2.95
C ALA A 183 22.31 -5.80 2.19
N VAL A 184 21.46 -5.01 2.87
CA VAL A 184 20.28 -4.41 2.24
C VAL A 184 20.71 -3.33 1.26
N PRO A 185 20.22 -3.34 -0.01
CA PRO A 185 20.48 -2.24 -0.94
C PRO A 185 20.00 -0.91 -0.38
N ALA A 186 20.81 0.14 -0.54
CA ALA A 186 20.43 1.48 -0.09
C ALA A 186 19.25 2.03 -0.92
N ASN A 187 18.25 2.60 -0.24
CA ASN A 187 17.14 3.31 -0.87
C ASN A 187 16.96 4.67 -0.19
N ALA A 188 17.67 5.69 -0.71
CA ALA A 188 17.68 7.00 -0.09
C ALA A 188 16.30 7.68 -0.16
N LEU A 189 15.90 8.32 0.94
CA LEU A 189 14.73 9.20 1.00
C LEU A 189 15.18 10.65 0.80
N THR A 190 14.55 11.37 -0.13
CA THR A 190 14.63 12.83 -0.22
C THR A 190 13.38 13.45 0.40
N LYS A 191 13.52 14.63 1.02
CA LYS A 191 12.42 15.41 1.58
C LYS A 191 12.68 16.91 1.43
N GLY A 192 11.61 17.70 1.33
CA GLY A 192 11.63 19.16 1.37
C GLY A 192 11.38 19.74 2.77
N THR A 193 10.76 18.96 3.67
CA THR A 193 10.41 19.39 5.04
C THR A 193 11.54 19.24 6.05
N ASP A 194 11.52 20.06 7.10
CA ASP A 194 12.38 19.98 8.28
C ASP A 194 11.85 19.02 9.36
N ALA A 195 10.59 18.58 9.25
CA ALA A 195 9.98 17.61 10.15
C ALA A 195 10.78 16.31 10.24
N ALA A 196 10.81 15.71 11.44
CA ALA A 196 11.41 14.40 11.67
C ALA A 196 10.63 13.32 10.91
N VAL A 197 11.35 12.39 10.29
CA VAL A 197 10.76 11.27 9.54
C VAL A 197 10.60 10.09 10.49
N VAL A 198 9.44 9.42 10.42
CA VAL A 198 9.20 8.16 11.11
C VAL A 198 9.03 7.04 10.08
N TYR A 199 9.79 5.96 10.28
CA TYR A 199 9.75 4.79 9.40
C TYR A 199 8.94 3.65 10.00
N THR A 200 8.22 2.91 9.16
CA THR A 200 7.44 1.73 9.55
C THR A 200 7.53 0.63 8.48
N SER A 201 7.36 -0.63 8.90
CA SER A 201 7.23 -1.79 8.02
C SER A 201 5.84 -2.37 8.15
N SER A 202 5.19 -2.69 7.03
CA SER A 202 3.86 -3.32 7.05
C SER A 202 3.89 -4.78 7.54
N ASN A 203 5.05 -5.44 7.45
CA ASN A 203 5.26 -6.81 7.90
C ASN A 203 6.65 -7.01 8.52
N VAL A 204 6.68 -7.01 9.86
CA VAL A 204 7.90 -7.19 10.65
C VAL A 204 8.44 -8.63 10.65
N GLU A 205 7.65 -9.62 10.23
CA GLU A 205 8.13 -11.00 10.06
C GLU A 205 9.01 -11.14 8.81
N VAL A 206 8.91 -10.21 7.86
CA VAL A 206 9.75 -10.14 6.65
C VAL A 206 10.95 -9.24 6.88
N ALA A 207 10.71 -8.00 7.32
CA ALA A 207 11.78 -7.06 7.67
C ALA A 207 11.32 -6.03 8.71
N THR A 208 12.20 -5.70 9.64
CA THR A 208 12.03 -4.58 10.57
C THR A 208 12.76 -3.34 10.05
N VAL A 209 12.33 -2.16 10.48
CA VAL A 209 12.97 -0.89 10.16
C VAL A 209 13.13 -0.06 11.44
N ASP A 210 14.29 0.54 11.64
CA ASP A 210 14.48 1.51 12.72
C ASP A 210 13.64 2.76 12.44
N ALA A 211 12.80 3.13 13.40
CA ALA A 211 11.81 4.18 13.21
C ALA A 211 12.42 5.57 13.00
N ALA A 212 13.66 5.81 13.44
CA ALA A 212 14.32 7.12 13.34
C ALA A 212 15.33 7.19 12.19
N THR A 213 16.08 6.12 11.94
CA THR A 213 17.14 6.11 10.93
C THR A 213 16.68 5.56 9.58
N GLY A 214 15.62 4.75 9.55
CA GLY A 214 15.19 4.03 8.35
C GLY A 214 16.06 2.81 8.02
N GLU A 215 16.95 2.40 8.92
CA GLU A 215 17.81 1.21 8.72
C GLU A 215 16.96 -0.07 8.74
N VAL A 216 17.05 -0.86 7.68
CA VAL A 216 16.26 -2.08 7.48
C VAL A 216 17.05 -3.30 7.92
N THR A 217 16.42 -4.17 8.70
CA THR A 217 16.94 -5.50 9.07
C THR A 217 16.04 -6.59 8.49
N LEU A 218 16.62 -7.50 7.71
CA LEU A 218 15.90 -8.62 7.09
C LEU A 218 15.67 -9.74 8.11
N VAL A 219 14.45 -10.29 8.12
CA VAL A 219 14.04 -11.35 9.07
C VAL A 219 13.76 -12.66 8.35
N ALA A 220 12.97 -12.64 7.27
CA ALA A 220 12.62 -13.82 6.50
C ALA A 220 12.30 -13.46 5.03
N ALA A 221 12.27 -14.48 4.16
CA ALA A 221 11.79 -14.31 2.79
C ALA A 221 10.31 -13.89 2.77
N GLY A 222 9.97 -13.01 1.84
CA GLY A 222 8.62 -12.46 1.68
C GLY A 222 8.63 -11.04 1.13
N THR A 223 7.49 -10.37 1.23
CA THR A 223 7.35 -8.97 0.78
C THR A 223 6.78 -8.11 1.89
N THR A 224 7.32 -6.90 2.05
CA THR A 224 6.81 -5.87 2.97
C THR A 224 6.88 -4.50 2.30
N THR A 225 6.08 -3.54 2.79
CA THR A 225 6.17 -2.14 2.40
C THR A 225 6.86 -1.36 3.52
N ILE A 226 7.88 -0.60 3.16
CA ILE A 226 8.51 0.36 4.07
C ILE A 226 7.94 1.74 3.78
N LYS A 227 7.43 2.39 4.84
CA LYS A 227 6.81 3.72 4.78
C LYS A 227 7.65 4.71 5.57
N ALA A 228 7.86 5.90 4.99
CA ALA A 228 8.36 7.08 5.67
C ALA A 228 7.23 8.12 5.77
N ALA A 229 7.07 8.76 6.93
CA ALA A 229 6.07 9.80 7.13
C ALA A 229 6.61 10.97 7.96
N THR A 230 6.07 12.17 7.72
CA THR A 230 6.36 13.39 8.48
C THR A 230 5.05 14.09 8.86
N GLU A 231 4.99 14.64 10.08
CA GLU A 231 3.90 15.52 10.50
C GLU A 231 3.96 16.88 9.78
N ALA A 232 2.83 17.59 9.73
CA ALA A 232 2.77 18.94 9.19
C ALA A 232 3.53 19.95 10.08
N THR A 233 4.14 20.96 9.47
CA THR A 233 4.78 22.10 10.16
C THR A 233 4.06 23.41 9.82
N GLU A 234 4.59 24.56 10.23
CA GLU A 234 4.03 25.86 9.81
C GLU A 234 4.22 26.13 8.32
N THR A 235 5.27 25.56 7.71
CA THR A 235 5.66 25.78 6.31
C THR A 235 5.28 24.62 5.41
N TYR A 236 5.23 23.39 5.91
CA TYR A 236 5.01 22.19 5.10
C TYR A 236 3.76 21.43 5.53
N GLU A 237 3.05 20.85 4.56
CA GLU A 237 2.01 19.86 4.84
C GLU A 237 2.63 18.57 5.40
N ALA A 238 1.80 17.70 5.97
CA ALA A 238 2.23 16.34 6.29
C ALA A 238 2.55 15.58 5.00
N GLY A 239 3.49 14.63 5.07
CA GLY A 239 3.97 13.91 3.89
C GLY A 239 4.22 12.44 4.16
N GLU A 240 4.14 11.64 3.10
CA GLU A 240 4.48 10.22 3.15
C GLU A 240 5.09 9.73 1.84
N ALA A 241 5.95 8.71 1.94
CA ALA A 241 6.45 7.95 0.81
C ALA A 241 6.55 6.47 1.19
N THR A 242 6.46 5.59 0.20
CA THR A 242 6.57 4.15 0.41
C THR A 242 7.41 3.49 -0.67
N TYR A 243 8.00 2.33 -0.36
CA TYR A 243 8.54 1.41 -1.35
C TYR A 243 8.25 -0.04 -0.95
N THR A 244 8.25 -0.93 -1.94
CA THR A 244 8.11 -2.38 -1.73
C THR A 244 9.48 -3.03 -1.57
N LEU A 245 9.67 -3.77 -0.48
CA LEU A 245 10.85 -4.60 -0.24
C LEU A 245 10.48 -6.07 -0.43
N THR A 246 11.12 -6.72 -1.39
CA THR A 246 11.03 -8.18 -1.59
C THR A 246 12.31 -8.82 -1.10
N VAL A 247 12.18 -9.74 -0.14
CA VAL A 247 13.28 -10.48 0.46
C VAL A 247 13.27 -11.91 -0.06
N MET A 248 14.39 -12.34 -0.65
CA MET A 248 14.60 -13.71 -1.09
C MET A 248 15.52 -14.43 -0.11
N ASP A 249 15.21 -15.69 0.21
CA ASP A 249 16.14 -16.58 0.88
C ASP A 249 16.69 -17.58 -0.14
N LYS A 250 17.97 -17.43 -0.49
CA LYS A 250 18.67 -18.37 -1.38
C LYS A 250 18.66 -19.79 -0.83
N ALA A 251 18.58 -19.96 0.49
CA ALA A 251 18.48 -21.27 1.09
C ALA A 251 17.16 -21.97 0.71
N GLU A 252 16.10 -21.25 0.34
CA GLU A 252 14.83 -21.83 -0.12
C GLU A 252 14.88 -22.34 -1.57
N ILE A 253 15.87 -21.93 -2.35
CA ILE A 253 16.04 -22.39 -3.73
C ILE A 253 16.47 -23.86 -3.71
N VAL A 254 15.71 -24.68 -4.42
CA VAL A 254 16.00 -26.10 -4.66
C VAL A 254 16.69 -26.26 -6.01
N TYR A 255 16.22 -25.52 -7.01
CA TYR A 255 16.74 -25.58 -8.37
C TYR A 255 16.44 -24.26 -9.10
N GLU A 256 17.37 -23.78 -9.90
CA GLU A 256 17.20 -22.59 -10.74
C GLU A 256 17.98 -22.75 -12.05
N ASN A 257 17.31 -22.56 -13.19
CA ASN A 257 17.95 -22.59 -14.51
C ASN A 257 17.06 -21.98 -15.60
N ASP A 258 17.66 -21.45 -16.68
CA ASP A 258 16.89 -20.90 -17.80
C ASP A 258 16.36 -21.94 -18.80
N GLY A 259 16.84 -23.18 -18.75
CA GLY A 259 16.38 -24.29 -19.60
C GLY A 259 16.79 -24.17 -21.07
N LYS A 260 17.74 -23.30 -21.44
CA LYS A 260 18.13 -23.09 -22.84
C LYS A 260 19.12 -24.12 -23.37
N THR A 261 19.74 -24.89 -22.49
CA THR A 261 20.79 -25.86 -22.84
C THR A 261 20.68 -27.10 -21.97
N GLU A 262 21.44 -28.14 -22.34
CA GLU A 262 21.61 -29.37 -21.55
C GLU A 262 22.20 -29.13 -20.15
N ALA A 263 22.81 -27.96 -19.89
CA ALA A 263 23.30 -27.59 -18.56
C ALA A 263 22.18 -27.47 -17.51
N SER A 264 20.92 -27.39 -17.96
CA SER A 264 19.75 -27.51 -17.10
C SER A 264 19.56 -28.91 -16.50
N GLY A 265 20.21 -29.93 -17.06
CA GLY A 265 20.01 -31.32 -16.64
C GLY A 265 18.67 -31.91 -17.04
N PHE A 266 17.86 -31.19 -17.82
CA PHE A 266 16.66 -31.75 -18.45
C PHE A 266 17.04 -32.79 -19.50
N THR A 267 16.22 -33.83 -19.62
CA THR A 267 16.35 -34.88 -20.64
C THR A 267 15.05 -35.01 -21.43
N PHE A 268 15.10 -35.67 -22.59
CA PHE A 268 13.91 -35.90 -23.41
C PHE A 268 13.62 -37.40 -23.48
N GLU A 269 12.48 -37.79 -22.92
CA GLU A 269 11.99 -39.17 -22.85
C GLU A 269 10.89 -39.35 -23.91
N VAL A 270 11.10 -40.23 -24.89
CA VAL A 270 10.12 -40.52 -25.95
C VAL A 270 9.36 -41.78 -25.57
N VAL A 271 8.04 -41.68 -25.44
CA VAL A 271 7.14 -42.81 -25.20
C VAL A 271 6.79 -43.46 -26.54
N GLU A 272 6.31 -42.65 -27.49
CA GLU A 272 5.92 -43.10 -28.82
C GLU A 272 6.13 -42.00 -29.88
N GLY A 273 6.37 -42.40 -31.12
CA GLY A 273 6.50 -41.46 -32.24
C GLY A 273 7.82 -40.67 -32.23
N GLU A 274 7.76 -39.43 -32.70
CA GLU A 274 8.93 -38.57 -32.86
C GLU A 274 9.20 -37.73 -31.61
N ASN A 275 10.48 -37.42 -31.35
CA ASN A 275 10.82 -36.49 -30.28
C ASN A 275 10.53 -35.04 -30.71
N PRO A 276 9.57 -34.31 -30.10
CA PRO A 276 9.29 -32.93 -30.43
C PRO A 276 10.29 -31.95 -29.79
N TRP A 277 10.97 -32.36 -28.72
CA TRP A 277 11.75 -31.49 -27.86
C TRP A 277 13.14 -31.18 -28.41
N GLN A 278 13.60 -29.97 -28.12
CA GLN A 278 14.97 -29.51 -28.31
C GLN A 278 15.29 -28.38 -27.31
N PHE A 279 16.57 -28.18 -27.04
CA PHE A 279 17.06 -26.97 -26.41
C PHE A 279 17.20 -25.85 -27.45
N SER A 280 16.91 -24.60 -27.06
CA SER A 280 17.02 -23.44 -27.93
C SER A 280 17.32 -22.16 -27.13
N SER A 281 17.61 -21.06 -27.83
CA SER A 281 17.75 -19.73 -27.20
C SER A 281 16.47 -19.23 -26.51
N PHE A 282 15.32 -19.86 -26.76
CA PHE A 282 14.03 -19.54 -26.16
C PHE A 282 13.65 -20.46 -24.99
N GLY A 283 14.53 -21.39 -24.61
CA GLY A 283 14.28 -22.44 -23.63
C GLY A 283 14.05 -23.80 -24.28
N MET A 284 13.50 -24.74 -23.50
CA MET A 284 13.05 -26.02 -24.02
C MET A 284 11.88 -25.80 -24.96
N THR A 285 11.97 -26.33 -26.17
CA THR A 285 11.00 -26.07 -27.24
C THR A 285 10.43 -27.38 -27.79
N GLY A 286 9.14 -27.59 -27.60
CA GLY A 286 8.35 -28.54 -28.36
C GLY A 286 8.14 -27.98 -29.76
N ASN A 287 8.88 -28.48 -30.73
CA ASN A 287 8.99 -27.88 -32.06
C ASN A 287 7.91 -28.41 -33.02
N ALA A 288 6.86 -27.63 -33.21
CA ALA A 288 5.78 -27.84 -34.18
C ALA A 288 6.25 -28.25 -35.59
N PHE A 289 7.33 -27.65 -36.09
CA PHE A 289 7.84 -27.91 -37.44
C PHE A 289 8.57 -29.25 -37.54
N LYS A 290 9.15 -29.73 -36.44
CA LYS A 290 9.83 -31.02 -36.38
C LYS A 290 8.83 -32.19 -36.48
N ILE A 291 7.61 -31.97 -35.98
CA ILE A 291 6.57 -32.99 -35.87
C ILE A 291 5.39 -32.78 -36.84
N THR A 292 5.47 -31.81 -37.76
CA THR A 292 4.40 -31.57 -38.75
C THR A 292 4.08 -32.85 -39.54
N GLY A 293 2.81 -33.28 -39.47
CA GLY A 293 2.33 -34.50 -40.14
C GLY A 293 2.76 -35.80 -39.48
N LYS A 294 3.31 -35.75 -38.25
CA LYS A 294 3.79 -36.92 -37.51
C LYS A 294 3.19 -36.96 -36.11
N THR A 295 3.16 -38.15 -35.52
CA THR A 295 2.77 -38.31 -34.12
C THR A 295 3.96 -38.12 -33.18
N ALA A 296 3.68 -37.68 -31.96
CA ALA A 296 4.65 -37.57 -30.88
C ALA A 296 3.95 -37.84 -29.55
N ASP A 297 4.62 -38.55 -28.66
CA ASP A 297 4.32 -38.69 -27.24
C ASP A 297 5.68 -38.68 -26.51
N ALA A 298 6.00 -37.56 -25.88
CA ALA A 298 7.31 -37.37 -25.25
C ALA A 298 7.29 -36.36 -24.11
N TYR A 299 8.18 -36.57 -23.14
CA TYR A 299 8.36 -35.72 -21.97
C TYR A 299 9.69 -34.98 -22.06
N ALA A 300 9.69 -33.68 -21.75
CA ALA A 300 10.88 -33.00 -21.25
C ALA A 300 10.92 -33.18 -19.73
N VAL A 301 11.92 -33.92 -19.25
CA VAL A 301 12.01 -34.44 -17.88
C VAL A 301 13.06 -33.66 -17.11
N SER A 302 12.68 -33.10 -15.97
CA SER A 302 13.59 -32.34 -15.11
C SER A 302 14.65 -33.24 -14.46
N PRO A 303 15.76 -32.67 -13.96
CA PRO A 303 16.55 -33.37 -12.95
C PRO A 303 15.68 -33.67 -11.72
N VAL A 304 16.18 -34.54 -10.84
CA VAL A 304 15.50 -34.85 -9.58
C VAL A 304 15.57 -33.64 -8.65
N PHE A 305 14.41 -33.10 -8.29
CA PHE A 305 14.29 -32.08 -7.25
C PHE A 305 14.19 -32.75 -5.88
N ASP A 306 15.14 -32.44 -5.01
CA ASP A 306 15.20 -32.97 -3.66
C ASP A 306 14.42 -32.09 -2.68
N LEU A 307 13.22 -32.55 -2.31
CA LEU A 307 12.32 -31.89 -1.36
C LEU A 307 12.36 -32.54 0.03
N THR A 308 13.30 -33.46 0.30
CA THR A 308 13.36 -34.22 1.57
C THR A 308 13.47 -33.36 2.81
N ASN A 309 14.17 -32.23 2.71
CA ASN A 309 14.35 -31.25 3.79
C ASN A 309 13.51 -29.97 3.58
N ARG A 310 12.49 -30.04 2.71
CA ARG A 310 11.64 -28.91 2.35
C ARG A 310 10.26 -29.09 2.96
N ILE A 311 9.67 -27.99 3.40
CA ILE A 311 8.29 -27.89 3.89
C ILE A 311 7.54 -26.85 3.06
N LYS A 312 6.21 -26.91 3.11
CA LYS A 312 5.34 -25.91 2.46
C LYS A 312 5.67 -24.46 2.88
N PRO A 313 5.50 -23.47 1.99
CA PRO A 313 5.10 -23.63 0.58
C PRO A 313 6.25 -24.21 -0.27
N ILE A 314 5.91 -25.08 -1.23
CA ILE A 314 6.84 -25.62 -2.22
C ILE A 314 6.22 -25.36 -3.59
N SER A 315 6.96 -24.73 -4.49
CA SER A 315 6.46 -24.40 -5.82
C SER A 315 7.56 -24.46 -6.86
N ILE A 316 7.13 -24.59 -8.12
CA ILE A 316 7.96 -24.28 -9.29
C ILE A 316 7.35 -23.10 -10.03
N THR A 317 8.15 -22.10 -10.35
CA THR A 317 7.80 -21.00 -11.26
C THR A 317 8.53 -21.16 -12.58
N GLN A 318 7.85 -20.85 -13.67
CA GLN A 318 8.41 -20.94 -15.02
C GLN A 318 7.70 -20.01 -16.01
N THR A 319 8.39 -19.68 -17.09
CA THR A 319 7.84 -18.88 -18.19
C THR A 319 7.40 -19.79 -19.34
N PHE A 320 6.22 -19.55 -19.90
CA PHE A 320 5.68 -20.28 -21.05
C PHE A 320 5.42 -19.38 -22.26
N ALA A 321 5.51 -19.94 -23.47
CA ALA A 321 4.93 -19.35 -24.68
C ALA A 321 4.42 -20.44 -25.63
N TYR A 322 3.39 -20.09 -26.41
CA TYR A 322 2.69 -21.04 -27.30
C TYR A 322 2.52 -20.47 -28.70
N ASN A 323 2.51 -21.34 -29.71
CA ASN A 323 2.14 -20.97 -31.08
C ASN A 323 1.55 -22.18 -31.81
N PHE A 324 0.91 -22.00 -32.95
CA PHE A 324 0.32 -23.07 -33.77
C PHE A 324 -0.67 -23.98 -33.04
N ILE A 325 -1.28 -23.49 -31.95
CA ILE A 325 -2.25 -24.19 -31.12
C ILE A 325 -3.24 -23.18 -30.54
N THR A 326 -4.46 -23.63 -30.28
CA THR A 326 -5.51 -22.82 -29.64
C THR A 326 -5.68 -23.15 -28.16
N VAL A 327 -6.28 -22.22 -27.40
CA VAL A 327 -6.55 -22.38 -25.96
C VAL A 327 -7.30 -23.67 -25.65
N ALA A 328 -8.31 -24.00 -26.45
CA ALA A 328 -9.13 -25.20 -26.27
C ALA A 328 -8.36 -26.51 -26.48
N GLN A 329 -7.30 -26.48 -27.30
CA GLN A 329 -6.50 -27.66 -27.63
C GLN A 329 -5.41 -27.94 -26.59
N VAL A 330 -4.88 -26.91 -25.91
CA VAL A 330 -3.74 -27.09 -25.00
C VAL A 330 -3.90 -28.23 -23.99
N PRO A 331 -5.04 -28.38 -23.28
CA PRO A 331 -5.20 -29.48 -22.32
C PRO A 331 -5.12 -30.88 -22.93
N GLU A 332 -5.37 -31.03 -24.23
CA GLU A 332 -5.32 -32.32 -24.95
C GLU A 332 -3.89 -32.68 -25.37
N TYR A 333 -3.06 -31.67 -25.68
CA TYR A 333 -1.74 -31.90 -26.27
C TYR A 333 -0.59 -31.62 -25.31
N PHE A 334 -0.74 -30.70 -24.35
CA PHE A 334 0.30 -30.29 -23.42
C PHE A 334 -0.16 -30.44 -21.97
N THR A 335 0.51 -31.33 -21.24
CA THR A 335 0.26 -31.52 -19.81
C THR A 335 1.55 -31.42 -19.02
N ILE A 336 1.43 -31.12 -17.74
CA ILE A 336 2.55 -31.09 -16.80
C ILE A 336 2.29 -32.21 -15.79
N ALA A 337 3.26 -33.09 -15.66
CA ALA A 337 3.19 -34.26 -14.83
C ALA A 337 4.35 -34.31 -13.84
N VAL A 338 4.22 -35.19 -12.86
CA VAL A 338 5.22 -35.43 -11.83
C VAL A 338 5.35 -36.92 -11.57
N ARG A 339 6.55 -37.34 -11.19
CA ARG A 339 6.81 -38.68 -10.65
C ARG A 339 7.79 -38.59 -9.51
N GLU A 340 7.70 -39.53 -8.58
CA GLU A 340 8.70 -39.69 -7.53
C GLU A 340 9.96 -40.35 -8.10
N GLU A 341 11.12 -40.07 -7.51
CA GLU A 341 12.39 -40.69 -7.93
C GLU A 341 12.26 -42.22 -7.93
N GLY A 342 12.59 -42.85 -9.05
CA GLY A 342 12.51 -44.30 -9.24
C GLY A 342 11.16 -44.83 -9.73
N ALA A 343 10.10 -44.01 -9.78
CA ALA A 343 8.86 -44.37 -10.45
C ALA A 343 9.00 -44.24 -11.97
N THR A 344 8.29 -45.10 -12.72
CA THR A 344 8.21 -45.01 -14.19
C THR A 344 6.95 -44.26 -14.64
N GLU A 345 5.87 -44.38 -13.89
CA GLU A 345 4.57 -43.80 -14.22
C GLU A 345 4.50 -42.30 -13.88
N TRP A 346 3.85 -41.54 -14.75
CA TRP A 346 3.61 -40.10 -14.59
C TRP A 346 2.23 -39.84 -13.99
N THR A 347 2.18 -38.98 -12.98
CA THR A 347 0.91 -38.43 -12.45
C THR A 347 0.72 -37.02 -13.00
N VAL A 348 -0.40 -36.74 -13.67
CA VAL A 348 -0.70 -35.40 -14.19
C VAL A 348 -0.95 -34.44 -13.04
N LEU A 349 -0.19 -33.34 -12.98
CA LEU A 349 -0.42 -32.23 -12.07
C LEU A 349 -1.51 -31.30 -12.61
N THR A 350 -1.36 -30.90 -13.87
CA THR A 350 -2.25 -29.95 -14.53
C THR A 350 -2.10 -30.04 -16.05
N ALA A 351 -3.12 -29.62 -16.78
CA ALA A 351 -2.94 -29.18 -18.16
C ALA A 351 -1.92 -28.01 -18.20
N ALA A 352 -1.17 -27.88 -19.29
CA ALA A 352 -0.30 -26.73 -19.46
C ALA A 352 -1.14 -25.43 -19.45
N PRO A 353 -0.70 -24.40 -18.74
CA PRO A 353 -1.52 -23.21 -18.55
C PRO A 353 -1.62 -22.38 -19.82
N ALA A 354 -2.86 -22.11 -20.25
CA ALA A 354 -3.17 -21.41 -21.49
C ALA A 354 -3.64 -19.96 -21.20
N PRO A 355 -2.89 -18.91 -21.60
CA PRO A 355 -3.38 -17.53 -21.51
C PRO A 355 -4.47 -17.23 -22.55
N GLU A 356 -5.29 -16.20 -22.30
CA GLU A 356 -6.37 -15.78 -23.21
C GLU A 356 -5.84 -15.34 -24.60
N ALA A 357 -4.66 -14.72 -24.65
CA ALA A 357 -3.97 -14.38 -25.88
C ALA A 357 -2.93 -15.46 -26.24
N MET A 358 -3.32 -16.41 -27.10
CA MET A 358 -2.47 -17.51 -27.58
C MET A 358 -2.23 -17.44 -29.09
N ASN A 359 -1.53 -18.43 -29.65
CA ASN A 359 -1.22 -18.61 -31.06
C ASN A 359 -0.31 -17.51 -31.63
N LYS A 360 0.55 -17.01 -30.75
CA LYS A 360 1.60 -16.02 -31.00
C LYS A 360 2.55 -16.18 -29.83
N TRP A 361 3.86 -16.12 -30.09
CA TRP A 361 4.92 -16.30 -29.09
C TRP A 361 4.95 -15.17 -28.03
N THR A 362 3.86 -15.04 -27.25
CA THR A 362 3.70 -14.14 -26.12
C THR A 362 4.09 -14.91 -24.87
N TYR A 363 5.01 -14.37 -24.09
CA TYR A 363 5.48 -15.00 -22.86
C TYR A 363 4.55 -14.70 -21.70
N VAL A 364 4.25 -15.73 -20.93
CA VAL A 364 3.62 -15.64 -19.60
C VAL A 364 4.71 -15.98 -18.59
N ASP A 365 5.16 -14.98 -17.85
CA ASP A 365 6.23 -15.11 -16.87
C ASP A 365 5.71 -15.56 -15.49
N ASP A 366 6.62 -16.13 -14.69
CA ASP A 366 6.41 -16.50 -13.29
C ASP A 366 5.18 -17.36 -13.00
N TYR A 367 4.78 -18.21 -13.96
CA TYR A 367 3.66 -19.13 -13.75
C TYR A 367 4.01 -20.16 -12.69
N ALA A 368 3.30 -20.11 -11.56
CA ALA A 368 3.54 -20.96 -10.40
C ALA A 368 2.68 -22.23 -10.39
N ILE A 369 3.31 -23.36 -10.06
CA ILE A 369 2.63 -24.63 -9.76
C ILE A 369 2.95 -25.00 -8.31
N ASP A 370 1.92 -25.29 -7.52
CA ASP A 370 2.08 -25.82 -6.15
C ASP A 370 2.58 -27.26 -6.21
N LEU A 371 3.65 -27.54 -5.49
CA LEU A 371 4.25 -28.85 -5.32
C LEU A 371 4.15 -29.33 -3.86
N GLY A 372 3.30 -28.68 -3.04
CA GLY A 372 3.20 -28.96 -1.61
C GLY A 372 2.80 -30.41 -1.29
N ALA A 373 2.11 -31.11 -2.21
CA ALA A 373 1.79 -32.53 -2.06
C ALA A 373 3.03 -33.46 -2.05
N TYR A 374 4.19 -32.95 -2.47
CA TYR A 374 5.45 -33.69 -2.58
C TYR A 374 6.48 -33.28 -1.52
N GLU A 375 6.03 -32.64 -0.43
CA GLU A 375 6.82 -32.38 0.76
C GLU A 375 7.56 -33.64 1.23
N GLY A 376 8.87 -33.53 1.50
CA GLY A 376 9.69 -34.64 1.98
C GLY A 376 10.10 -35.67 0.92
N LYS A 377 9.75 -35.47 -0.36
CA LYS A 377 10.02 -36.44 -1.44
C LYS A 377 11.12 -35.98 -2.38
N LYS A 378 11.59 -36.90 -3.23
CA LYS A 378 12.39 -36.58 -4.41
C LYS A 378 11.52 -36.77 -5.63
N ILE A 379 11.44 -35.76 -6.49
CA ILE A 379 10.51 -35.77 -7.63
C ILE A 379 11.16 -35.30 -8.91
N GLN A 380 10.57 -35.67 -10.04
CA GLN A 380 10.83 -35.06 -11.35
C GLN A 380 9.54 -34.45 -11.89
N ILE A 381 9.67 -33.35 -12.62
CA ILE A 381 8.60 -32.74 -13.39
C ILE A 381 8.78 -33.13 -14.86
N GLY A 382 7.69 -33.52 -15.49
CA GLY A 382 7.63 -33.88 -16.90
C GLY A 382 6.71 -32.93 -17.63
N TYR A 383 7.23 -32.24 -18.65
CA TYR A 383 6.41 -31.49 -19.59
C TYR A 383 6.06 -32.41 -20.75
N HIS A 384 4.84 -32.88 -20.76
CA HIS A 384 4.34 -33.88 -21.69
C HIS A 384 3.82 -33.20 -22.95
N TYR A 385 4.35 -33.62 -24.10
CA TYR A 385 3.96 -33.15 -25.41
C TYR A 385 3.39 -34.32 -26.21
N VAL A 386 2.14 -34.16 -26.64
CA VAL A 386 1.48 -35.05 -27.58
C VAL A 386 1.23 -34.31 -28.90
N ALA A 387 1.34 -35.04 -30.01
CA ALA A 387 0.81 -34.62 -31.31
C ALA A 387 0.24 -35.83 -32.05
N ASP A 388 -0.84 -35.62 -32.79
CA ASP A 388 -1.53 -36.65 -33.57
C ASP A 388 -1.24 -36.56 -35.08
N GLY A 389 -0.35 -35.64 -35.47
CA GLY A 389 -0.02 -35.31 -36.86
C GLY A 389 -0.98 -34.32 -37.52
N THR A 390 -2.13 -34.02 -36.91
CA THR A 390 -3.07 -33.00 -37.37
C THR A 390 -2.92 -31.70 -36.59
N VAL A 391 -2.74 -31.80 -35.27
CA VAL A 391 -2.42 -30.69 -34.37
C VAL A 391 -0.96 -30.82 -33.94
N CYS A 392 -0.21 -29.76 -34.18
CA CYS A 392 1.25 -29.72 -34.04
C CYS A 392 1.66 -28.40 -33.40
N GLY A 393 1.31 -28.21 -32.12
CA GLY A 393 1.53 -26.94 -31.42
C GLY A 393 3.00 -26.66 -31.11
N GLY A 394 3.39 -25.39 -31.10
CA GLY A 394 4.67 -24.95 -30.55
C GLY A 394 4.54 -24.65 -29.06
N TRP A 395 5.47 -25.15 -28.24
CA TRP A 395 5.51 -24.88 -26.81
C TRP A 395 6.93 -24.56 -26.36
N GLN A 396 7.12 -23.39 -25.74
CA GLN A 396 8.40 -22.93 -25.19
C GLN A 396 8.31 -22.79 -23.69
N ILE A 397 9.33 -23.27 -22.98
CA ILE A 397 9.39 -23.28 -21.51
C ILE A 397 10.80 -22.88 -21.06
N LYS A 398 10.89 -21.90 -20.16
CA LYS A 398 12.17 -21.38 -19.64
C LYS A 398 12.03 -20.83 -18.21
N ASN A 399 13.15 -20.38 -17.64
CA ASN A 399 13.21 -19.67 -16.34
C ASN A 399 12.61 -20.47 -15.19
N PHE A 400 13.11 -21.70 -15.01
CA PHE A 400 12.66 -22.59 -13.94
C PHE A 400 13.25 -22.16 -12.61
N LEU A 401 12.40 -21.96 -11.61
CA LEU A 401 12.79 -21.73 -10.23
C LEU A 401 11.93 -22.60 -9.31
N VAL A 402 12.55 -23.59 -8.67
CA VAL A 402 11.92 -24.43 -7.66
C VAL A 402 12.29 -23.90 -6.29
N LYS A 403 11.29 -23.54 -5.49
CA LYS A 403 11.49 -23.11 -4.10
C LYS A 403 10.77 -24.04 -3.14
N GLY A 404 11.36 -24.19 -1.96
CA GLY A 404 10.72 -24.83 -0.82
C GLY A 404 11.34 -24.32 0.48
N LYS A 405 10.51 -23.96 1.45
CA LYS A 405 10.98 -23.53 2.77
C LYS A 405 11.81 -24.64 3.40
N LYS A 406 12.97 -24.33 3.99
CA LYS A 406 13.73 -25.34 4.73
C LYS A 406 12.97 -25.74 5.98
N SER A 407 12.91 -27.05 6.24
CA SER A 407 12.46 -27.55 7.53
C SER A 407 13.39 -27.02 8.63
N SER A 408 12.84 -26.38 9.66
CA SER A 408 13.59 -25.91 10.83
C SER A 408 13.82 -27.01 11.87
N ALA A 409 13.49 -28.26 11.55
CA ALA A 409 13.79 -29.39 12.41
C ALA A 409 15.31 -29.50 12.55
N VAL A 410 15.80 -29.28 13.78
CA VAL A 410 17.17 -29.66 14.17
C VAL A 410 17.28 -31.15 13.91
N SER A 411 17.96 -31.52 12.83
CA SER A 411 18.03 -32.91 12.37
C SER A 411 18.80 -33.82 13.33
N ASP A 412 19.61 -33.26 14.22
CA ASP A 412 20.11 -33.94 15.43
C ASP A 412 20.87 -32.96 16.34
N ILE A 413 20.76 -33.13 17.65
CA ILE A 413 21.79 -32.68 18.61
C ILE A 413 22.66 -33.90 18.89
N THR A 414 23.78 -34.04 18.19
CA THR A 414 24.83 -34.97 18.61
C THR A 414 25.60 -34.31 19.75
N VAL A 415 25.28 -34.70 20.99
CA VAL A 415 26.21 -34.45 22.09
C VAL A 415 27.37 -35.46 21.92
N GLU A 416 28.52 -34.99 21.44
CA GLU A 416 29.77 -35.74 21.51
C GLU A 416 30.21 -35.86 22.99
N ASP A 417 29.54 -36.74 23.74
CA ASP A 417 29.92 -37.09 25.13
C ASP A 417 31.12 -38.07 25.18
N SER A 418 31.79 -38.32 24.06
CA SER A 418 32.93 -39.24 23.96
C SER A 418 34.16 -38.77 24.74
N ASP A 419 34.29 -37.47 24.99
CA ASP A 419 35.40 -36.86 25.72
C ASP A 419 35.06 -36.49 27.16
N ALA A 420 33.82 -36.74 27.61
CA ALA A 420 33.43 -36.48 28.99
C ALA A 420 34.22 -37.38 29.97
N PRO A 421 34.53 -36.90 31.20
CA PRO A 421 35.21 -37.70 32.21
C PRO A 421 34.44 -38.98 32.54
N VAL A 422 35.17 -40.09 32.62
CA VAL A 422 34.60 -41.40 32.96
C VAL A 422 34.53 -41.56 34.47
N VAL A 423 33.39 -42.02 34.98
CA VAL A 423 33.18 -42.33 36.40
C VAL A 423 32.58 -43.73 36.55
N TYR A 424 33.02 -44.48 37.57
CA TYR A 424 32.50 -45.81 37.86
C TYR A 424 31.65 -45.82 39.13
N TYR A 425 30.60 -46.63 39.14
CA TYR A 425 29.76 -46.92 40.30
C TYR A 425 29.66 -48.44 40.49
N ASN A 426 29.63 -48.90 41.74
CA ASN A 426 29.29 -50.29 42.04
C ASN A 426 27.79 -50.55 41.79
N MET A 427 27.36 -51.81 41.88
CA MET A 427 25.96 -52.18 41.62
C MET A 427 24.96 -51.64 42.66
N GLN A 428 25.44 -51.02 43.74
CA GLN A 428 24.63 -50.34 44.75
C GLN A 428 24.56 -48.81 44.52
N GLY A 429 25.18 -48.31 43.44
CA GLY A 429 25.18 -46.89 43.09
C GLY A 429 26.23 -46.05 43.83
N VAL A 430 27.23 -46.68 44.47
CA VAL A 430 28.32 -45.97 45.16
C VAL A 430 29.47 -45.73 44.19
N ARG A 431 29.98 -44.50 44.14
CA ARG A 431 31.10 -44.10 43.27
C ARG A 431 32.39 -44.83 43.66
N VAL A 432 33.12 -45.32 42.66
CA VAL A 432 34.38 -46.07 42.81
C VAL A 432 35.48 -45.33 42.04
N ALA A 433 36.49 -44.82 42.77
CA ALA A 433 37.57 -44.05 42.18
C ALA A 433 38.58 -44.93 41.42
N ASN A 434 38.87 -46.13 41.93
CA ASN A 434 39.83 -47.08 41.36
C ASN A 434 39.17 -48.48 41.26
N PRO A 435 38.41 -48.77 40.19
CA PRO A 435 37.70 -50.03 40.08
C PRO A 435 38.68 -51.20 39.90
N ALA A 436 38.67 -52.14 40.85
CA ALA A 436 39.33 -53.45 40.70
C ALA A 436 38.49 -54.39 39.83
N ASN A 437 39.03 -55.53 39.41
CA ASN A 437 38.34 -56.48 38.52
C ASN A 437 36.94 -56.84 39.03
N GLY A 438 35.92 -56.57 38.23
CA GLY A 438 34.53 -56.69 38.66
C GLY A 438 33.53 -55.96 37.76
N LEU A 439 32.25 -56.05 38.13
CA LEU A 439 31.13 -55.50 37.37
C LEU A 439 30.73 -54.13 37.92
N TYR A 440 30.67 -53.13 37.04
CA TYR A 440 30.39 -51.73 37.41
C TYR A 440 29.41 -51.08 36.44
N ILE A 441 28.86 -49.94 36.86
CA ILE A 441 28.21 -48.98 35.97
C ILE A 441 29.24 -47.91 35.62
N ARG A 442 29.65 -47.85 34.35
CA ARG A 442 30.49 -46.80 33.77
C ARG A 442 29.59 -45.68 33.27
N VAL A 443 29.80 -44.47 33.77
CA VAL A 443 29.11 -43.27 33.33
C VAL A 443 30.09 -42.39 32.58
N GLN A 444 29.73 -41.96 31.38
CA GLN A 444 30.48 -41.00 30.58
C GLN A 444 29.48 -40.05 29.91
N GLY A 445 29.54 -38.77 30.28
CA GLY A 445 28.53 -37.79 29.89
C GLY A 445 27.14 -38.23 30.36
N LYS A 446 26.15 -38.24 29.44
CA LYS A 446 24.78 -38.69 29.70
C LYS A 446 24.56 -40.21 29.55
N LYS A 447 25.60 -40.99 29.21
CA LYS A 447 25.49 -42.44 29.01
C LYS A 447 25.95 -43.22 30.24
N ALA A 448 25.14 -44.17 30.69
CA ALA A 448 25.51 -45.16 31.71
C ALA A 448 25.48 -46.57 31.10
N THR A 449 26.58 -47.32 31.21
CA THR A 449 26.69 -48.69 30.69
C THR A 449 27.22 -49.64 31.75
N LYS A 450 26.70 -50.86 31.78
CA LYS A 450 27.21 -51.93 32.64
C LYS A 450 28.44 -52.55 31.99
N VAL A 451 29.58 -52.51 32.68
CA VAL A 451 30.87 -52.97 32.15
C VAL A 451 31.54 -53.92 33.13
N LEU A 452 32.28 -54.89 32.59
CA LEU A 452 33.20 -55.72 33.36
C LEU A 452 34.59 -55.09 33.25
N VAL A 453 35.11 -54.55 34.35
CA VAL A 453 36.50 -54.11 34.47
C VAL A 453 37.36 -55.35 34.72
N ARG A 454 38.44 -55.52 33.95
CA ARG A 454 39.32 -56.70 33.96
C ARG A 454 40.76 -56.32 34.24
#